data_AF-A0A1A2P7X8-F1
#
_entry.id   AF-A0A1A2P7X8-F1
#
_cell.length_a   1.000
_cell.length_b   1.000
_cell.length_c   1.000
_cell.angle_alpha   90.00
_cell.angle_beta   90.00
_cell.angle_gamma   90.00
#
_symmetry.space_group_name_H-M   'P 1'
#
loop_
_entity.id
_entity.type
_entity.pdbx_description
1 polymer ?
#
loop_
_entity_poly.entity_id
_entity_poly.type
_entity_poly.pdbx_seq_one_letter_code
_entity_poly.pdbx_strand_id
1 'polypeptide(L)'
;MALAWHCQEPEISWESRTIAAMALQLHAINFALWHHEDAVRRPGADDHEVARRKRLIDDLNDRRNAAIEGIDVLLLDRFKPNETARLHTETPGTIVDRLSVLALRILHTEKAIPPNPCLALLDEQYDELFGGLEKLLADIQGGDVRFKLYRQFKAAGQRSYCALFERRNA
;
A
#
# COMPACT_ATOMS: atom_id res chain seq x y z
N MET A 1 -14.64 11.13 0.20
CA MET A 1 -13.53 11.34 -0.76
C MET A 1 -13.19 10.06 -1.55
N ALA A 2 -12.93 8.90 -0.91
CA ALA A 2 -12.72 7.62 -1.63
C ALA A 2 -13.99 7.03 -2.29
N LEU A 3 -15.18 7.28 -1.73
CA LEU A 3 -16.47 6.82 -2.31
C LEU A 3 -16.74 7.35 -3.73
N ALA A 4 -16.27 8.57 -4.05
CA ALA A 4 -16.46 9.16 -5.38
C ALA A 4 -15.64 8.42 -6.45
N TRP A 5 -14.57 7.72 -6.06
CA TRP A 5 -13.64 7.07 -6.98
C TRP A 5 -14.17 5.79 -7.62
N HIS A 6 -15.34 5.31 -7.18
CA HIS A 6 -16.06 4.26 -7.89
C HIS A 6 -16.67 4.75 -9.21
N CYS A 7 -16.89 6.06 -9.37
CA CYS A 7 -17.56 6.66 -10.52
C CYS A 7 -16.79 7.81 -11.18
N GLN A 8 -15.72 8.32 -10.55
CA GLN A 8 -14.93 9.46 -11.02
C GLN A 8 -13.44 9.22 -10.78
N GLU A 9 -12.59 9.53 -11.77
CA GLU A 9 -11.15 9.47 -11.54
C GLU A 9 -10.74 10.50 -10.47
N PRO A 10 -9.81 10.14 -9.59
CA PRO A 10 -9.31 11.07 -8.59
C PRO A 10 -8.52 12.19 -9.26
N GLU A 11 -8.76 13.44 -8.87
CA GLU A 11 -7.93 14.58 -9.29
C GLU A 11 -6.55 14.48 -8.64
N ILE A 12 -5.65 13.73 -9.29
CA ILE A 12 -4.30 13.46 -8.80
C ILE A 12 -3.28 14.15 -9.71
N SER A 13 -2.50 15.05 -9.12
CA SER A 13 -1.28 15.54 -9.75
C SER A 13 -0.19 14.48 -9.59
N TRP A 14 0.04 13.70 -10.65
CA TRP A 14 1.10 12.68 -10.70
C TRP A 14 2.52 13.29 -10.65
N GLU A 15 2.65 14.58 -10.92
CA GLU A 15 3.93 15.31 -10.92
C GLU A 15 4.25 15.93 -9.55
N SER A 16 3.26 16.06 -8.66
CA SER A 16 3.46 16.67 -7.34
C SER A 16 4.30 15.78 -6.44
N ARG A 17 5.37 16.36 -5.88
CA ARG A 17 6.28 15.70 -4.94
C ARG A 17 6.06 16.13 -3.49
N THR A 18 4.82 16.42 -3.11
CA THR A 18 4.48 16.58 -1.69
C THR A 18 4.12 15.23 -1.09
N ILE A 19 4.41 15.04 0.20
CA ILE A 19 4.06 13.80 0.92
C ILE A 19 2.56 13.52 0.81
N ALA A 20 1.72 14.55 0.94
CA ALA A 20 0.27 14.41 0.83
C ALA A 20 -0.17 13.96 -0.59
N ALA A 21 0.42 14.52 -1.65
CA ALA A 21 0.10 14.11 -3.01
C ALA A 21 0.53 12.67 -3.29
N MET A 22 1.70 12.26 -2.80
CA MET A 22 2.18 10.88 -2.96
C MET A 22 1.36 9.88 -2.14
N ALA A 23 0.94 10.25 -0.93
CA ALA A 23 0.00 9.45 -0.15
C ALA A 23 -1.35 9.27 -0.88
N LEU A 24 -1.83 10.32 -1.56
CA LEU A 24 -3.05 10.25 -2.37
C LEU A 24 -2.87 9.35 -3.61
N GLN A 25 -1.74 9.46 -4.31
CA GLN A 25 -1.36 8.58 -5.42
C GLN A 25 -1.32 7.11 -4.98
N LEU A 26 -0.64 6.83 -3.86
CA LEU A 26 -0.58 5.51 -3.25
C LEU A 26 -1.97 4.99 -2.90
N HIS A 27 -2.84 5.84 -2.35
CA HIS A 27 -4.22 5.46 -2.05
C HIS A 27 -5.02 5.09 -3.31
N ALA A 28 -4.86 5.85 -4.40
CA ALA A 28 -5.52 5.54 -5.67
C ALA A 28 -5.00 4.25 -6.32
N ILE A 29 -3.69 3.98 -6.23
CA ILE A 29 -3.11 2.70 -6.67
C ILE A 29 -3.69 1.55 -5.85
N ASN A 30 -3.74 1.68 -4.52
CA ASN A 30 -4.35 0.67 -3.64
C ASN A 30 -5.84 0.46 -3.94
N PHE A 31 -6.58 1.53 -4.26
CA PHE A 31 -7.97 1.44 -4.67
C PHE A 31 -8.13 0.66 -5.99
N ALA A 32 -7.32 0.94 -7.00
CA ALA A 32 -7.34 0.19 -8.26
C ALA A 32 -6.96 -1.29 -8.05
N LEU A 33 -5.92 -1.54 -7.25
CA LEU A 33 -5.46 -2.88 -6.90
C LEU A 33 -6.58 -3.70 -6.25
N TRP A 34 -7.29 -3.12 -5.27
CA TRP A 34 -8.45 -3.74 -4.62
C TRP A 34 -9.50 -4.21 -5.64
N HIS A 35 -9.89 -3.36 -6.58
CA HIS A 35 -10.92 -3.70 -7.58
C HIS A 35 -10.45 -4.76 -8.58
N HIS A 36 -9.17 -4.75 -8.96
CA HIS A 36 -8.63 -5.80 -9.81
C HIS A 36 -8.55 -7.14 -9.10
N GLU A 37 -8.15 -7.16 -7.83
CA GLU A 37 -8.12 -8.36 -7.01
C GLU A 37 -9.51 -8.92 -6.74
N ASP A 38 -10.48 -8.07 -6.42
CA ASP A 38 -11.87 -8.48 -6.23
C ASP A 38 -12.43 -9.09 -7.51
N ALA A 39 -12.17 -8.45 -8.66
CA ALA A 39 -12.66 -8.91 -9.95
C ALA A 39 -12.14 -10.31 -10.35
N VAL A 40 -10.92 -10.70 -9.97
CA VAL A 40 -10.38 -12.05 -10.22
C VAL A 40 -10.82 -13.09 -9.20
N ARG A 41 -11.27 -12.68 -8.01
CA ARG A 41 -11.83 -13.57 -6.98
C ARG A 41 -13.30 -13.94 -7.24
N ARG A 42 -13.97 -13.26 -8.18
CA ARG A 42 -15.37 -13.52 -8.53
C ARG A 42 -15.57 -14.95 -9.06
N PRO A 43 -16.55 -15.71 -8.54
CA PRO A 43 -16.90 -17.01 -9.09
C PRO A 43 -17.25 -16.93 -10.59
N GLY A 44 -16.72 -17.85 -11.38
CA GLY A 44 -16.96 -17.87 -12.84
C GLY A 44 -16.19 -16.82 -13.63
N ALA A 45 -15.17 -16.18 -13.05
CA ALA A 45 -14.26 -15.33 -13.81
C ALA A 45 -13.55 -16.15 -14.91
N ASP A 46 -13.57 -15.62 -16.14
CA ASP A 46 -12.94 -16.23 -17.30
C ASP A 46 -11.41 -16.27 -17.16
N ASP A 47 -10.77 -17.37 -17.56
CA ASP A 47 -9.32 -17.57 -17.40
C ASP A 47 -8.50 -16.49 -18.13
N HIS A 48 -8.96 -16.04 -19.29
CA HIS A 48 -8.29 -14.99 -20.05
C HIS A 48 -8.45 -13.62 -19.38
N GLU A 49 -9.62 -13.32 -18.80
CA GLU A 49 -9.85 -12.18 -17.91
C GLU A 49 -8.91 -12.20 -16.70
N VAL A 50 -8.80 -13.35 -16.02
CA VAL A 50 -7.93 -13.54 -14.86
C VAL A 50 -6.48 -13.28 -15.23
N ALA A 51 -5.99 -13.87 -16.33
CA ALA A 51 -4.63 -13.65 -16.81
C ALA A 51 -4.36 -12.19 -17.16
N ARG A 52 -5.31 -11.49 -17.80
CA ARG A 52 -5.17 -10.06 -18.12
C ARG A 52 -5.10 -9.22 -16.86
N ARG A 53 -6.01 -9.44 -15.90
CA ARG A 53 -6.02 -8.71 -14.62
C ARG A 53 -4.81 -9.01 -13.77
N LYS A 54 -4.28 -10.24 -13.79
CA LYS A 54 -3.04 -10.57 -13.06
C LYS A 54 -1.85 -9.72 -13.52
N ARG A 55 -1.71 -9.48 -14.83
CA ARG A 55 -0.67 -8.59 -15.36
C ARG A 55 -0.85 -7.14 -14.88
N LEU A 56 -2.09 -6.66 -14.79
CA LEU A 56 -2.40 -5.33 -14.25
C LEU A 56 -2.12 -5.24 -12.75
N ILE A 57 -2.48 -6.28 -11.99
CA ILE A 57 -2.16 -6.41 -10.55
C ILE A 57 -0.65 -6.38 -10.33
N ASP A 58 0.13 -7.04 -11.18
CA ASP A 58 1.59 -7.05 -11.06
C ASP A 58 2.20 -5.67 -11.30
N ASP A 59 1.74 -4.94 -12.33
CA ASP A 59 2.14 -3.56 -12.60
C ASP A 59 1.70 -2.60 -11.49
N LEU A 60 0.46 -2.74 -10.98
CA LEU A 60 -0.04 -1.91 -9.87
C LEU A 60 0.76 -2.14 -8.59
N ASN A 61 1.15 -3.38 -8.29
CA ASN A 61 2.03 -3.66 -7.15
C ASN A 61 3.42 -3.02 -7.31
N ASP A 62 3.96 -2.98 -8.52
CA ASP A 62 5.22 -2.28 -8.77
C ASP A 62 5.10 -0.77 -8.57
N ARG A 63 4.01 -0.17 -9.06
CA ARG A 63 3.73 1.25 -8.84
C ARG A 63 3.49 1.57 -7.36
N ARG A 64 2.79 0.70 -6.64
CA ARG A 64 2.57 0.81 -5.19
C ARG A 64 3.90 0.83 -4.44
N ASN A 65 4.78 -0.12 -4.72
CA ASN A 65 6.12 -0.16 -4.12
C ASN A 65 6.93 1.10 -4.43
N ALA A 66 6.90 1.56 -5.69
CA ALA A 66 7.58 2.80 -6.08
C ALA A 66 7.01 4.02 -5.36
N ALA A 67 5.69 4.09 -5.14
CA ALA A 67 5.06 5.18 -4.40
C ALA A 67 5.45 5.15 -2.91
N ILE A 68 5.51 3.96 -2.29
CA ILE A 68 5.99 3.78 -0.91
C ILE A 68 7.43 4.28 -0.79
N GLU A 69 8.33 3.78 -1.64
CA GLU A 69 9.74 4.21 -1.65
C GLU A 69 9.86 5.72 -1.90
N GLY A 70 9.02 6.29 -2.76
CA GLY A 70 9.02 7.71 -3.06
C GLY A 70 8.65 8.59 -1.85
N ILE A 71 7.68 8.17 -1.03
CA ILE A 71 7.35 8.84 0.24
C ILE A 71 8.57 8.81 1.17
N ASP A 72 9.21 7.66 1.30
CA ASP A 72 10.39 7.49 2.15
C ASP A 72 11.58 8.34 1.70
N VAL A 73 11.82 8.42 0.38
CA VAL A 73 12.87 9.30 -0.18
C VAL A 73 12.62 10.76 0.19
N LEU A 74 11.39 11.27 0.02
CA LEU A 74 11.07 12.65 0.39
C LEU A 74 11.26 12.93 1.88
N LEU A 75 10.94 11.95 2.73
CA LEU A 75 11.13 12.07 4.17
C LEU A 75 12.60 12.07 4.56
N LEU A 76 13.44 11.23 3.92
CA LEU A 76 14.89 11.23 4.13
C LEU A 76 15.55 12.53 3.62
N ASP A 77 15.05 13.11 2.53
CA ASP A 77 15.52 14.40 2.02
C ASP A 77 15.16 15.54 2.98
N ARG A 78 14.00 15.45 3.64
CA ARG A 78 13.51 16.44 4.61
C ARG A 78 14.18 16.32 5.98
N PHE A 79 14.36 15.10 6.47
CA PHE A 79 14.90 14.80 7.79
C PHE A 79 16.26 14.11 7.63
N LYS A 80 17.35 14.84 7.84
CA LYS A 80 18.69 14.25 7.81
C LYS A 80 18.80 13.20 8.92
N PRO A 81 19.01 11.92 8.61
CA PRO A 81 19.04 10.88 9.62
C PRO A 81 20.26 11.06 10.53
N ASN A 82 20.04 11.04 11.85
CA ASN A 82 21.12 10.88 12.81
C ASN A 82 21.63 9.44 12.74
N GLU A 83 22.85 9.20 12.25
CA GLU A 83 23.37 7.84 12.01
C GLU A 83 23.50 6.98 13.28
N THR A 84 23.62 7.62 14.45
CA THR A 84 23.71 6.93 15.75
C THR A 84 22.35 6.62 16.36
N ALA A 85 21.27 7.16 15.79
CA ALA A 85 19.91 6.93 16.25
C ALA A 85 19.48 5.45 16.12
N ARG A 86 18.48 5.06 16.90
CA ARG A 86 17.94 3.70 16.87
C ARG A 86 17.30 3.43 15.50
N LEU A 87 17.62 2.29 14.91
CA LEU A 87 17.03 1.87 13.63
C LEU A 87 15.59 1.38 13.83
N HIS A 88 14.66 1.92 13.05
CA HIS A 88 13.31 1.40 12.86
C HIS A 88 13.25 0.66 11.51
N THR A 89 12.70 -0.56 11.53
CA THR A 89 12.66 -1.45 10.36
C THR A 89 11.45 -1.18 9.47
N GLU A 90 10.32 -0.78 10.07
CA GLU A 90 9.16 -0.31 9.30
C GLU A 90 9.36 1.16 8.92
N THR A 91 9.09 1.48 7.66
CA THR A 91 9.27 2.85 7.13
C THR A 91 7.97 3.65 7.21
N PRO A 92 8.03 5.00 7.26
CA PRO A 92 6.81 5.81 7.18
C PRO A 92 5.97 5.51 5.94
N GLY A 93 6.58 5.32 4.77
CA GLY A 93 5.88 4.96 3.54
C GLY A 93 5.11 3.64 3.65
N THR A 94 5.69 2.62 4.28
CA THR A 94 4.99 1.35 4.53
C THR A 94 3.81 1.50 5.51
N ILE A 95 3.91 2.39 6.50
CA ILE A 95 2.80 2.67 7.42
C ILE A 95 1.66 3.41 6.69
N VAL A 96 1.98 4.39 5.85
CA VAL A 96 1.00 5.11 5.00
C VAL A 96 0.27 4.14 4.07
N ASP A 97 0.98 3.18 3.48
CA ASP A 97 0.37 2.13 2.66
C ASP A 97 -0.63 1.26 3.45
N ARG A 98 -0.24 0.82 4.67
CA ARG A 98 -1.12 0.05 5.54
C ARG A 98 -2.35 0.85 5.98
N LEU A 99 -2.19 2.15 6.30
CA LEU A 99 -3.30 3.05 6.58
C LEU A 99 -4.26 3.16 5.40
N SER A 100 -3.73 3.29 4.18
CA SER A 100 -4.53 3.29 2.96
C SER A 100 -5.33 2.00 2.80
N VAL A 101 -4.73 0.84 3.05
CA VAL A 101 -5.43 -0.45 2.97
C VAL A 101 -6.52 -0.57 4.04
N LEU A 102 -6.25 -0.13 5.27
CA LEU A 102 -7.26 -0.10 6.34
C LEU A 102 -8.43 0.82 5.98
N ALA A 103 -8.17 2.01 5.46
CA ALA A 103 -9.22 2.93 5.01
C ALA A 103 -10.12 2.30 3.92
N LEU A 104 -9.54 1.53 2.98
CA LEU A 104 -10.31 0.79 1.99
C LEU A 104 -11.14 -0.33 2.63
N ARG A 105 -10.61 -1.04 3.61
CA ARG A 105 -11.34 -2.10 4.33
C ARG A 105 -12.53 -1.52 5.11
N ILE A 106 -12.33 -0.42 5.83
CA ILE A 106 -13.39 0.32 6.53
C ILE A 106 -14.49 0.69 5.54
N LEU A 107 -14.13 1.39 4.45
CA LEU A 107 -15.06 1.83 3.40
C LEU A 107 -15.93 0.70 2.82
N HIS A 108 -15.34 -0.47 2.57
CA HIS A 108 -16.07 -1.61 2.01
C HIS A 108 -16.84 -2.41 3.07
N THR A 109 -16.43 -2.34 4.33
CA THR A 109 -17.10 -2.98 5.46
C THR A 109 -18.34 -2.20 5.90
N GLU A 110 -18.29 -0.86 5.89
CA GLU A 110 -19.43 0.02 6.16
C GLU A 110 -20.61 -0.21 5.19
N LYS A 111 -20.32 -0.67 3.97
CA LYS A 111 -21.33 -1.02 2.96
C LYS A 111 -22.05 -2.35 3.25
N ALA A 112 -21.54 -3.16 4.19
CA ALA A 112 -22.19 -4.39 4.62
C ALA A 112 -23.25 -4.10 5.71
N ILE A 113 -24.30 -4.93 5.80
CA ILE A 113 -25.47 -4.71 6.68
C ILE A 113 -25.03 -4.52 8.16
N PRO A 114 -25.39 -3.39 8.83
CA PRO A 114 -25.06 -3.15 10.24
C PRO A 114 -25.92 -4.00 11.22
N PRO A 115 -25.45 -4.23 12.45
CA PRO A 115 -24.15 -3.84 13.02
C PRO A 115 -23.05 -4.86 12.71
N ASN A 116 -21.90 -4.37 12.23
CA ASN A 116 -20.75 -5.20 11.92
C ASN A 116 -19.64 -4.97 12.97
N PRO A 117 -19.43 -5.88 13.94
CA PRO A 117 -18.38 -5.74 14.96
C PRO A 117 -16.96 -5.68 14.36
N CYS A 118 -16.76 -6.07 13.10
CA CYS A 118 -15.49 -5.89 12.41
C CYS A 118 -15.17 -4.42 12.12
N LEU A 119 -16.17 -3.53 12.00
CA LEU A 119 -15.92 -2.11 11.72
C LEU A 119 -15.23 -1.43 12.90
N ALA A 120 -15.72 -1.63 14.12
CA ALA A 120 -15.12 -1.06 15.33
C ALA A 120 -13.64 -1.49 15.51
N LEU A 121 -13.34 -2.75 15.21
CA LEU A 121 -11.97 -3.25 15.25
C LEU A 121 -11.08 -2.63 14.16
N LEU A 122 -11.62 -2.38 12.97
CA LEU A 122 -10.86 -1.74 11.88
C LEU A 122 -10.57 -0.26 12.19
N ASP A 123 -11.53 0.44 12.80
CA ASP A 123 -11.36 1.84 13.24
C ASP A 123 -10.28 1.93 14.32
N GLU A 124 -10.32 1.04 15.33
CA GLU A 124 -9.29 0.94 16.36
C GLU A 124 -7.89 0.70 15.75
N GLN A 125 -7.77 -0.26 14.82
CA GLN A 125 -6.51 -0.53 14.13
C GLN A 125 -6.01 0.65 13.31
N TYR A 126 -6.91 1.43 12.72
CA TYR A 126 -6.57 2.62 11.95
C TYR A 126 -6.01 3.71 12.88
N ASP A 127 -6.69 3.99 13.98
CA ASP A 127 -6.29 5.01 14.96
C ASP A 127 -4.95 4.67 15.62
N GLU A 128 -4.75 3.41 16.02
CA GLU A 128 -3.47 2.94 16.58
C GLU A 128 -2.31 3.12 15.58
N LEU A 129 -2.53 2.74 14.33
CA LEU A 129 -1.52 2.83 13.28
C LEU A 129 -1.21 4.29 12.92
N PHE A 130 -2.24 5.15 12.91
CA PHE A 130 -2.09 6.57 12.66
C PHE A 130 -1.29 7.26 13.78
N GLY A 131 -1.65 7.02 15.04
CA GLY A 131 -0.89 7.52 16.18
C GLY A 131 0.55 6.99 16.22
N GLY A 132 0.75 5.74 15.81
CA GLY A 132 2.08 5.16 15.62
C GLY A 132 2.92 5.90 14.56
N LEU A 133 2.31 6.28 13.44
CA LEU A 133 2.97 7.08 12.40
C LEU A 133 3.36 8.47 12.90
N GLU A 134 2.45 9.17 13.58
CA GLU A 134 2.71 10.50 14.13
C GLU A 134 3.90 10.48 15.10
N LYS A 135 3.91 9.49 16.00
CA LYS A 135 5.02 9.30 16.93
C LYS A 135 6.33 8.99 16.21
N LEU A 136 6.32 8.09 15.23
CA LEU A 136 7.52 7.76 14.46
C LEU A 136 8.09 9.00 13.75
N LEU A 137 7.24 9.82 13.14
CA LEU A 137 7.67 11.05 12.47
C LEU A 137 8.26 12.06 13.46
N ALA A 138 7.67 12.20 14.66
CA ALA A 138 8.20 13.04 15.73
C ALA A 138 9.57 12.54 16.22
N ASP A 139 9.73 11.24 16.47
CA ASP A 139 10.98 10.62 16.90
C ASP A 139 12.08 10.75 15.81
N ILE A 140 11.72 10.66 14.53
CA ILE A 140 12.64 10.91 13.40
C ILE A 140 13.08 12.37 13.37
N GLN A 141 12.13 13.30 13.52
CA GLN A 141 12.43 14.73 13.56
C GLN A 141 13.29 15.12 14.77
N GLY A 142 13.10 14.45 15.90
CA GLY A 142 13.92 14.61 17.12
C GLY A 142 15.31 13.99 17.02
N GLY A 143 15.54 13.10 16.03
CA GLY A 143 16.82 12.41 15.85
C GLY A 143 17.01 11.21 16.77
N ASP A 144 15.95 10.74 17.44
CA ASP A 144 15.95 9.57 18.32
C ASP A 144 15.84 8.26 17.51
N VAL A 145 15.18 8.34 16.36
CA VAL A 145 14.94 7.22 15.46
C VAL A 145 15.43 7.56 14.05
N ARG A 146 15.97 6.56 13.37
CA ARG A 146 16.25 6.59 11.93
C ARG A 146 15.62 5.40 11.25
N PHE A 147 15.31 5.53 9.97
CA PHE A 147 14.94 4.41 9.10
C PHE A 147 15.90 4.35 7.91
N LYS A 148 15.85 3.25 7.16
CA LYS A 148 16.60 3.07 5.92
C LYS A 148 15.63 2.85 4.77
N LEU A 149 16.05 3.23 3.56
CA LEU A 149 15.31 2.91 2.36
C LEU A 149 15.47 1.41 2.05
N TYR A 150 14.37 0.66 2.07
CA TYR A 150 14.32 -0.73 1.66
C TYR A 150 13.87 -0.81 0.21
N ARG A 151 14.82 -0.85 -0.72
CA ARG A 151 14.50 -0.96 -2.15
C ARG A 151 13.98 -2.34 -2.48
N GLN A 152 12.84 -2.39 -3.17
CA GLN A 152 12.28 -3.63 -3.69
C GLN A 152 13.03 -4.01 -4.97
N PHE A 153 13.88 -5.04 -4.90
CA PHE A 153 14.55 -5.59 -6.06
C PHE A 153 13.73 -6.73 -6.65
N LYS A 154 13.33 -6.60 -7.92
CA LYS A 154 12.88 -7.74 -8.73
C LYS A 154 14.05 -8.21 -9.60
N ALA A 155 14.34 -9.51 -9.57
CA ALA A 155 15.32 -10.09 -10.47
C ALA A 155 14.84 -9.95 -11.93
N ALA A 156 15.62 -9.28 -12.77
CA ALA A 156 15.38 -9.23 -14.21
C ALA A 156 15.96 -10.49 -14.87
N GLY A 157 15.16 -11.54 -15.01
CA GLY A 157 15.55 -12.73 -15.80
C GLY A 157 15.20 -14.07 -15.17
N GLN A 158 14.87 -15.02 -16.06
CA GLN A 158 14.37 -16.38 -15.84
C GLN A 158 13.25 -16.52 -14.81
N ARG A 159 12.01 -16.60 -15.32
CA ARG A 159 10.91 -17.25 -14.62
C ARG A 159 11.31 -18.71 -14.39
N SER A 160 11.91 -18.98 -13.24
CA SER A 160 12.26 -20.33 -12.83
C SER A 160 10.97 -21.05 -12.45
N TYR A 161 10.64 -22.11 -13.18
CA TYR A 161 9.58 -23.02 -12.80
C TYR A 161 10.04 -23.79 -11.56
N CYS A 162 9.30 -23.68 -10.45
CA CYS A 162 9.60 -24.46 -9.26
C CYS A 162 9.04 -25.87 -9.42
N ALA A 163 9.88 -26.81 -9.84
CA ALA A 163 9.51 -28.20 -10.12
C ALA A 163 8.82 -28.93 -8.94
N LEU A 164 9.04 -28.46 -7.70
CA LEU A 164 8.36 -28.98 -6.50
C LEU A 164 6.85 -28.73 -6.51
N PHE A 165 6.38 -27.65 -7.14
CA PHE A 165 4.96 -27.27 -7.18
C PHE A 165 4.24 -27.70 -8.45
N GLU A 166 4.97 -28.06 -9.52
CA GLU A 166 4.36 -28.63 -10.72
C GLU A 166 3.89 -30.08 -10.50
N ARG A 167 4.65 -30.88 -9.74
CA ARG A 167 4.31 -32.29 -9.47
C ARG A 167 3.13 -32.49 -8.50
N ARG A 168 2.64 -31.43 -7.84
CA ARG A 168 1.51 -31.50 -6.90
C ARG A 168 0.14 -31.33 -7.55
N ASN A 169 0.11 -30.87 -8.81
CA ASN A 169 -1.12 -30.62 -9.57
C ASN A 169 -1.20 -31.49 -10.85
N ALA A 170 -0.38 -32.55 -10.94
CA ALA A 170 -0.37 -33.51 -12.05
C ALA A 170 -1.05 -34.82 -11.66
#